data_AF-U6MEE2-F1
#
_entry.id   AF-U6MEE2-F1
#
_cell.length_a   1.000
_cell.length_b   1.000
_cell.length_c   1.000
_cell.angle_alpha   90.00
_cell.angle_beta   90.00
_cell.angle_gamma   90.00
#
_symmetry.space_group_name_H-M   'P 1'
#
loop_
_entity.id
_entity.type
_entity.pdbx_description
1 polymer ?
#
loop_
_entity_poly.entity_id
_entity_poly.type
_entity_poly.pdbx_seq_one_letter_code
_entity_poly.pdbx_strand_id
1 'polypeptide(L)'
;MLQWNLPLFLRISLLMLSSTTLGNSQETEETVTYTASLGESVECLAEANAAREAAGLANFKDAEEQDKLSNPEPPELADGSQWKKLCEHLIPQTETGAQSRSTNPFEAGTYAFKSLTAAKPDCKETVDYWKAAYKNFTGLPPSKNDAETLYDDQDNVSFVALYNPSSNATADCRVVTCTQTNTSTAGPVGATTDEGSETAKRGYALLCKTMPAAFASDTSAPFTQEQWDKIISSLTGSASIEAPSLIALAIVTFGITTL
;
A
#
# COMPACT_ATOMS: atom_id res chain seq x y z
N MET A 1 -76.67 50.11 -44.87
CA MET A 1 -76.46 51.53 -44.51
C MET A 1 -76.13 51.58 -43.02
N LEU A 2 -75.16 52.42 -42.63
CA LEU A 2 -74.46 52.51 -41.32
C LEU A 2 -73.58 51.28 -41.00
N GLN A 3 -72.25 51.29 -40.96
CA GLN A 3 -71.23 52.30 -40.58
C GLN A 3 -71.44 52.88 -39.17
N TRP A 4 -70.66 52.41 -38.19
CA TRP A 4 -69.83 53.30 -37.37
C TRP A 4 -68.61 52.58 -36.77
N ASN A 5 -67.51 53.32 -36.80
CA ASN A 5 -66.09 53.03 -36.62
C ASN A 5 -65.63 52.66 -35.18
N LEU A 6 -64.47 52.00 -35.07
CA LEU A 6 -63.29 52.60 -34.42
C LEU A 6 -61.98 51.91 -34.84
N PRO A 7 -60.83 52.63 -34.96
CA PRO A 7 -59.62 52.13 -35.62
C PRO A 7 -58.44 51.87 -34.66
N LEU A 8 -57.45 51.15 -35.22
CA LEU A 8 -55.99 51.27 -35.07
C LEU A 8 -55.38 51.23 -33.65
N PHE A 9 -54.56 50.21 -33.35
CA PHE A 9 -53.13 50.40 -33.03
C PHE A 9 -52.34 49.08 -33.12
N LEU A 10 -51.07 49.25 -33.51
CA LEU A 10 -50.11 48.32 -34.08
C LEU A 10 -49.69 47.14 -33.16
N ARG A 11 -49.43 46.00 -33.81
CA ARG A 11 -48.46 44.99 -33.35
C ARG A 11 -47.05 45.51 -33.58
N ILE A 12 -46.24 45.57 -32.52
CA ILE A 12 -44.78 45.62 -32.62
C ILE A 12 -44.23 44.61 -31.60
N SER A 13 -43.62 43.55 -32.12
CA SER A 13 -42.85 42.58 -31.35
C SER A 13 -41.57 43.26 -30.85
N LEU A 14 -41.36 43.32 -29.53
CA LEU A 14 -40.07 43.68 -28.95
C LEU A 14 -39.09 42.52 -29.09
N LEU A 15 -38.08 42.69 -29.95
CA LEU A 15 -36.81 41.96 -29.89
C LEU A 15 -35.97 42.59 -28.77
N MET A 16 -35.82 41.89 -27.65
CA MET A 16 -34.83 42.24 -26.62
C MET A 16 -33.46 41.73 -27.06
N LEU A 17 -32.52 42.65 -27.32
CA LEU A 17 -31.10 42.34 -27.44
C LEU A 17 -30.52 42.16 -26.02
N SER A 18 -30.27 40.92 -25.62
CA SER A 18 -29.43 40.63 -24.46
C SER A 18 -27.98 40.65 -24.90
N SER A 19 -27.25 41.71 -24.54
CA SER A 19 -25.79 41.75 -24.65
C SER A 19 -25.19 40.78 -23.64
N THR A 20 -24.78 39.60 -24.10
CA THR A 20 -23.89 38.72 -23.34
C THR A 20 -22.51 39.37 -23.32
N THR A 21 -22.13 39.93 -22.18
CA THR A 21 -20.71 40.09 -21.86
C THR A 21 -20.09 38.70 -21.91
N LEU A 22 -19.22 38.44 -22.89
CA LEU A 22 -18.28 37.33 -22.85
C LEU A 22 -17.41 37.52 -21.60
N GLY A 23 -17.85 36.95 -20.48
CA GLY A 23 -16.94 36.56 -19.44
C GLY A 23 -16.10 35.44 -20.02
N ASN A 24 -14.88 35.75 -20.44
CA ASN A 24 -13.88 34.75 -20.79
C ASN A 24 -13.44 34.09 -19.48
N SER A 25 -14.31 33.27 -18.87
CA SER A 25 -13.90 32.26 -17.91
C SER A 25 -13.15 31.20 -18.71
N GLN A 26 -11.89 31.50 -18.99
CA GLN A 26 -10.91 30.52 -19.41
C GLN A 26 -10.81 29.54 -18.23
N GLU A 27 -11.61 28.47 -18.28
CA GLU A 27 -11.39 27.30 -17.45
C GLU A 27 -9.93 26.93 -17.67
N THR A 28 -9.14 27.16 -16.63
CA THR A 28 -7.75 26.74 -16.61
C THR A 28 -7.84 25.24 -16.43
N GLU A 29 -7.77 24.50 -17.54
CA GLU A 29 -7.71 23.04 -17.51
C GLU A 29 -6.35 22.67 -16.89
N GLU A 30 -6.38 22.37 -15.59
CA GLU A 30 -5.22 21.83 -14.87
C GLU A 30 -5.16 20.33 -15.15
N THR A 31 -4.17 19.91 -15.93
CA THR A 31 -3.91 18.49 -16.17
C THR A 31 -2.98 17.97 -15.08
N VAL A 32 -3.43 16.99 -14.31
CA VAL A 32 -2.62 16.30 -13.30
C VAL A 32 -2.10 14.98 -13.88
N THR A 33 -0.78 14.81 -13.86
CA THR A 33 -0.14 13.56 -14.29
C THR A 33 0.61 12.90 -13.13
N TYR A 34 0.70 11.58 -13.16
CA TYR A 34 1.44 10.79 -12.17
C TYR A 34 2.50 9.92 -12.83
N THR A 35 3.67 9.85 -12.19
CA THR A 35 4.75 8.92 -12.52
C THR A 35 5.17 8.15 -11.28
N ALA A 36 5.69 6.93 -11.45
CA ALA A 36 6.24 6.12 -10.37
C ALA A 36 7.62 5.59 -10.75
N SER A 37 8.47 5.38 -9.75
CA SER A 37 9.74 4.67 -9.87
C SER A 37 9.98 3.74 -8.69
N LEU A 38 10.76 2.69 -8.92
CA LEU A 38 11.23 1.76 -7.89
C LEU A 38 12.71 2.01 -7.62
N GLY A 39 13.09 1.98 -6.33
CA GLY A 39 14.49 2.01 -5.92
C GLY A 39 15.25 0.78 -6.42
N GLU A 40 16.51 0.96 -6.81
CA GLU A 40 17.36 -0.11 -7.35
C GLU A 40 17.88 -1.08 -6.28
N SER A 41 17.87 -0.68 -5.02
CA SER A 41 18.31 -1.52 -3.89
C SER A 41 17.13 -2.16 -3.17
N VAL A 42 17.36 -3.36 -2.64
CA VAL A 42 16.45 -4.01 -1.70
C VAL A 42 16.66 -3.39 -0.32
N GLU A 43 15.58 -2.95 0.31
CA GLU A 43 15.59 -2.23 1.59
C GLU A 43 14.94 -3.05 2.70
N CYS A 44 15.36 -2.83 3.95
CA CYS A 44 14.72 -3.36 5.18
C CYS A 44 14.62 -4.89 5.31
N LEU A 45 15.30 -5.64 4.44
CA LEU A 45 15.28 -7.11 4.46
C LEU A 45 15.90 -7.67 5.74
N ALA A 46 16.91 -6.99 6.31
CA ALA A 46 17.56 -7.41 7.54
C ALA A 46 16.59 -7.37 8.73
N GLU A 47 15.86 -6.28 8.92
CA GLU A 47 14.87 -6.11 9.97
C GLU A 47 13.67 -7.06 9.78
N ALA A 48 13.23 -7.26 8.54
CA ALA A 48 12.19 -8.22 8.22
C ALA A 48 12.62 -9.65 8.60
N ASN A 49 13.87 -10.03 8.27
CA ASN A 49 14.43 -11.33 8.63
C ASN A 49 14.61 -11.49 10.14
N ALA A 50 15.04 -10.45 10.86
CA ALA A 50 15.12 -10.49 12.32
C ALA A 50 13.75 -10.77 12.97
N ALA A 51 12.67 -10.18 12.43
CA ALA A 51 11.31 -10.47 12.91
C ALA A 51 10.89 -11.92 12.63
N ARG A 52 11.24 -12.47 11.47
CA ARG A 52 10.95 -13.86 11.09
C ARG A 52 11.73 -14.87 11.93
N GLU A 53 13.01 -14.63 12.12
CA GLU A 53 13.89 -15.45 12.95
C GLU A 53 13.38 -15.52 14.39
N ALA A 54 12.96 -14.38 14.96
CA ALA A 54 12.36 -14.34 16.29
C ALA A 54 11.07 -15.18 16.41
N ALA A 55 10.33 -15.36 15.31
CA ALA A 55 9.17 -16.23 15.20
C ALA A 55 9.50 -17.68 14.78
N GLY A 56 10.78 -18.03 14.69
CA GLY A 56 11.23 -19.37 14.26
C GLY A 56 10.94 -19.67 12.79
N LEU A 57 10.73 -18.65 11.95
CA LEU A 57 10.58 -18.78 10.50
C LEU A 57 11.92 -18.62 9.81
N ALA A 58 12.07 -19.28 8.65
CA ALA A 58 13.26 -19.11 7.81
C ALA A 58 13.35 -17.67 7.29
N ASN A 59 14.56 -17.12 7.21
CA ASN A 59 14.81 -15.84 6.55
C ASN A 59 14.32 -15.87 5.10
N PHE A 60 13.83 -14.72 4.63
CA PHE A 60 13.60 -14.50 3.22
C PHE A 60 14.90 -14.67 2.44
N LYS A 61 14.77 -15.35 1.31
CA LYS A 61 15.81 -15.49 0.30
C LYS A 61 15.69 -14.36 -0.73
N ASP A 62 16.71 -14.21 -1.55
CA ASP A 62 16.68 -13.30 -2.69
C ASP A 62 15.57 -13.71 -3.67
N ALA A 63 14.80 -12.74 -4.14
CA ALA A 63 13.78 -12.96 -5.15
C ALA A 63 14.40 -13.15 -6.54
N GLU A 64 13.95 -14.18 -7.26
CA GLU A 64 14.25 -14.35 -8.67
C GLU A 64 13.50 -13.28 -9.51
N GLU A 65 13.93 -13.02 -10.74
CA GLU A 65 13.37 -11.92 -11.55
C GLU A 65 11.84 -11.95 -11.69
N GLN A 66 11.24 -13.14 -11.82
CA GLN A 66 9.79 -13.30 -11.90
C GLN A 66 9.06 -13.02 -10.57
N ASP A 67 9.77 -13.13 -9.46
CA ASP A 67 9.25 -12.95 -8.10
C ASP A 67 9.44 -11.53 -7.57
N LYS A 68 10.24 -10.70 -8.26
CA LYS A 68 10.44 -9.28 -7.95
C LYS A 68 9.20 -8.43 -8.24
N LEU A 69 9.21 -7.20 -7.74
CA LEU A 69 8.25 -6.18 -8.11
C LEU A 69 8.40 -5.81 -9.59
N SER A 70 7.28 -5.77 -10.30
CA SER A 70 7.26 -5.32 -11.70
C SER A 70 7.55 -3.82 -11.76
N ASN A 71 8.35 -3.37 -12.71
CA ASN A 71 8.60 -1.94 -12.88
C ASN A 71 7.33 -1.19 -13.30
N PRO A 72 7.11 0.04 -12.82
CA PRO A 72 6.09 0.93 -13.37
C PRO A 72 6.40 1.27 -14.83
N GLU A 73 5.38 1.33 -15.69
CA GLU A 73 5.54 1.68 -17.10
C GLU A 73 5.63 3.20 -17.30
N PRO A 74 6.70 3.73 -17.95
CA PRO A 74 6.84 5.15 -18.26
C PRO A 74 6.14 5.54 -19.59
N PRO A 75 5.94 6.86 -19.87
CA PRO A 75 6.32 8.02 -19.05
C PRO A 75 5.24 8.50 -18.08
N GLU A 76 3.96 8.22 -18.36
CA GLU A 76 2.82 8.55 -17.51
C GLU A 76 2.06 7.27 -17.18
N LEU A 77 1.61 7.15 -15.94
CA LEU A 77 0.86 5.98 -15.50
C LEU A 77 -0.54 5.99 -16.13
N ALA A 78 -0.87 4.90 -16.82
CA ALA A 78 -2.19 4.72 -17.41
C ALA A 78 -3.31 4.82 -16.37
N ASP A 79 -4.46 5.34 -16.79
CA ASP A 79 -5.66 5.43 -15.96
C ASP A 79 -6.08 4.07 -15.41
N GLY A 80 -6.39 4.03 -14.11
CA GLY A 80 -6.78 2.80 -13.42
C GLY A 80 -5.65 1.80 -13.17
N SER A 81 -4.42 2.08 -13.63
CA SER A 81 -3.25 1.24 -13.35
C SER A 81 -2.96 1.17 -11.85
N GLN A 82 -2.32 0.08 -11.44
CA GLN A 82 -2.01 -0.21 -10.04
C GLN A 82 -1.08 0.84 -9.43
N TRP A 83 -0.05 1.20 -10.19
CA TRP A 83 0.88 2.25 -9.84
C TRP A 83 0.20 3.62 -9.73
N LYS A 84 -0.76 3.94 -10.62
CA LYS A 84 -1.50 5.21 -10.51
C LYS A 84 -2.34 5.26 -9.24
N LYS A 85 -3.08 4.20 -8.92
CA LYS A 85 -3.86 4.09 -7.67
C LYS A 85 -2.97 4.24 -6.43
N LEU A 86 -1.77 3.65 -6.45
CA LEU A 86 -0.79 3.81 -5.39
C LEU A 86 -0.34 5.28 -5.27
N CYS A 87 -0.04 5.94 -6.38
CA CYS A 87 0.39 7.33 -6.37
C CYS A 87 -0.71 8.30 -5.94
N GLU A 88 -1.96 8.06 -6.33
CA GLU A 88 -3.12 8.83 -5.86
C GLU A 88 -3.35 8.64 -4.35
N HIS A 89 -3.09 7.44 -3.82
CA HIS A 89 -3.13 7.18 -2.38
C HIS A 89 -2.04 7.94 -1.63
N LEU A 90 -0.81 7.96 -2.16
CA LEU A 90 0.33 8.63 -1.54
C LEU A 90 0.28 10.16 -1.69
N ILE A 91 -0.35 10.65 -2.75
CA ILE A 91 -0.45 12.07 -3.07
C ILE A 91 -1.88 12.40 -3.53
N PRO A 92 -2.83 12.57 -2.60
CA PRO A 92 -4.22 12.88 -2.94
C PRO A 92 -4.34 14.25 -3.63
N GLN A 93 -5.19 14.35 -4.65
CA GLN A 93 -5.44 15.61 -5.36
C GLN A 93 -6.25 16.62 -4.54
N THR A 94 -7.05 16.16 -3.57
CA THR A 94 -7.86 17.02 -2.68
C THR A 94 -7.67 16.61 -1.22
N GLU A 95 -7.66 17.61 -0.31
CA GLU A 95 -7.51 17.43 1.14
C GLU A 95 -8.62 16.55 1.77
N THR A 96 -9.74 16.36 1.06
CA THR A 96 -10.87 15.50 1.46
C THR A 96 -10.76 14.04 0.99
N GLY A 97 -9.70 13.68 0.26
CA GLY A 97 -9.49 12.35 -0.33
C GLY A 97 -8.75 11.34 0.56
N ALA A 98 -8.45 11.68 1.82
CA ALA A 98 -7.75 10.79 2.75
C ALA A 98 -8.69 9.73 3.37
N GLN A 99 -9.45 9.01 2.56
CA GLN A 99 -10.17 7.80 2.97
C GLN A 99 -10.67 7.03 1.74
N SER A 100 -9.74 6.47 0.98
CA SER A 100 -10.05 5.30 0.18
C SER A 100 -8.93 4.29 0.42
N ARG A 101 -9.25 3.30 1.27
CA ARG A 101 -8.44 2.08 1.41
C ARG A 101 -8.64 1.34 0.09
N SER A 102 -7.77 1.61 -0.88
CA SER A 102 -7.84 0.90 -2.16
C SER A 102 -7.40 -0.54 -1.95
N THR A 103 -8.21 -1.46 -2.46
CA THR A 103 -7.94 -2.89 -2.47
C THR A 103 -6.61 -3.15 -3.17
N ASN A 104 -5.74 -3.95 -2.55
CA ASN A 104 -4.40 -4.25 -3.03
C ASN A 104 -4.44 -4.91 -4.42
N PRO A 105 -3.89 -4.27 -5.47
CA PRO A 105 -4.13 -4.70 -6.83
C PRO A 105 -3.14 -5.75 -7.34
N PHE A 106 -2.04 -6.04 -6.64
CA PHE A 106 -1.03 -6.92 -7.21
C PHE A 106 -1.45 -8.40 -7.20
N GLU A 107 -1.60 -8.99 -8.39
CA GLU A 107 -2.28 -10.28 -8.60
C GLU A 107 -1.47 -11.52 -8.15
N ALA A 108 -0.18 -11.38 -7.85
CA ALA A 108 0.69 -12.49 -7.47
C ALA A 108 1.59 -12.15 -6.27
N GLY A 109 1.57 -13.00 -5.24
CA GLY A 109 2.35 -12.81 -4.02
C GLY A 109 1.54 -12.14 -2.91
N THR A 110 2.20 -11.85 -1.79
CA THR A 110 1.58 -11.13 -0.67
C THR A 110 2.44 -9.94 -0.31
N TYR A 111 1.80 -8.78 -0.17
CA TYR A 111 2.47 -7.50 -0.18
C TYR A 111 2.42 -6.83 1.19
N ALA A 112 3.60 -6.48 1.72
CA ALA A 112 3.70 -5.55 2.83
C ALA A 112 3.87 -4.13 2.31
N PHE A 113 3.12 -3.20 2.88
CA PHE A 113 3.08 -1.81 2.44
C PHE A 113 3.20 -0.87 3.63
N LYS A 114 3.95 0.20 3.48
CA LYS A 114 3.94 1.32 4.41
C LYS A 114 4.23 2.63 3.69
N SER A 115 3.36 3.62 3.86
CA SER A 115 3.64 5.00 3.46
C SER A 115 4.83 5.57 4.24
N LEU A 116 5.72 6.27 3.55
CA LEU A 116 6.91 6.89 4.12
C LEU A 116 6.80 8.41 4.04
N THR A 117 7.43 9.09 4.99
CA THR A 117 7.55 10.56 4.99
C THR A 117 8.69 11.06 4.12
N ALA A 118 9.61 10.18 3.72
CA ALA A 118 10.75 10.48 2.87
C ALA A 118 11.17 9.23 2.06
N ALA A 119 12.03 9.42 1.05
CA ALA A 119 12.52 8.34 0.20
C ALA A 119 13.30 7.25 0.96
N LYS A 120 14.03 7.63 2.02
CA LYS A 120 14.79 6.67 2.84
C LYS A 120 13.87 6.09 3.93
N PRO A 121 13.64 4.76 3.96
CA PRO A 121 12.83 4.14 4.99
C PRO A 121 13.58 4.09 6.33
N ASP A 122 12.83 4.22 7.43
CA ASP A 122 13.25 3.70 8.73
C ASP A 122 12.79 2.25 8.81
N CYS A 123 13.72 1.32 8.61
CA CYS A 123 13.40 -0.09 8.50
C CYS A 123 12.87 -0.70 9.80
N LYS A 124 13.37 -0.23 10.94
CA LYS A 124 12.89 -0.70 12.24
C LYS A 124 11.45 -0.23 12.45
N GLU A 125 11.19 1.05 12.26
CA GLU A 125 9.85 1.62 12.41
C GLU A 125 8.88 1.00 11.42
N THR A 126 9.32 0.68 10.20
CA THR A 126 8.49 0.05 9.19
C THR A 126 8.10 -1.38 9.56
N VAL A 127 9.06 -2.20 10.00
CA VAL A 127 8.77 -3.57 10.44
C VAL A 127 7.92 -3.56 11.72
N ASP A 128 8.18 -2.65 12.65
CA ASP A 128 7.35 -2.50 13.85
C ASP A 128 5.90 -2.08 13.52
N TYR A 129 5.71 -1.22 12.51
CA TYR A 129 4.39 -0.85 11.99
C TYR A 129 3.63 -2.08 11.48
N TRP A 130 4.24 -2.90 10.62
CA TRP A 130 3.60 -4.13 10.13
C TRP A 130 3.30 -5.11 11.27
N LYS A 131 4.25 -5.29 12.20
CA LYS A 131 4.05 -6.15 13.38
C LYS A 131 2.85 -5.69 14.20
N ALA A 132 2.64 -4.39 14.37
CA ALA A 132 1.57 -3.84 15.22
C ALA A 132 0.16 -4.29 14.80
N ALA A 133 -0.05 -4.67 13.54
CA ALA A 133 -1.33 -5.18 13.05
C ALA A 133 -1.74 -6.52 13.70
N TYR A 134 -0.83 -7.22 14.41
CA TYR A 134 -1.18 -8.43 15.17
C TYR A 134 -2.39 -8.21 16.11
N LYS A 135 -2.56 -6.98 16.61
CA LYS A 135 -3.65 -6.59 17.52
C LYS A 135 -5.02 -6.65 16.89
N ASN A 136 -5.09 -6.65 15.56
CA ASN A 136 -6.34 -6.75 14.80
C ASN A 136 -6.85 -8.21 14.74
N PHE A 137 -6.03 -9.20 15.12
CA PHE A 137 -6.39 -10.61 15.14
C PHE A 137 -6.73 -11.05 16.57
N THR A 138 -7.92 -11.61 16.77
CA THR A 138 -8.36 -12.16 18.07
C THR A 138 -7.91 -13.61 18.30
N GLY A 139 -7.24 -14.21 17.31
CA GLY A 139 -6.82 -15.60 17.29
C GLY A 139 -6.01 -15.88 16.02
N LEU A 140 -5.92 -17.15 15.65
CA LEU A 140 -5.29 -17.56 14.39
C LEU A 140 -5.92 -16.78 13.22
N PRO A 141 -5.12 -16.08 12.38
CA PRO A 141 -5.64 -15.39 11.22
C PRO A 141 -6.48 -16.33 10.33
N PRO A 142 -7.70 -15.95 9.94
CA PRO A 142 -8.61 -16.80 9.18
C PRO A 142 -8.16 -16.97 7.72
N SER A 143 -8.79 -17.90 7.01
CA SER A 143 -8.72 -17.94 5.54
C SER A 143 -9.31 -16.67 4.93
N LYS A 144 -9.02 -16.36 3.66
CA LYS A 144 -9.63 -15.18 3.01
C LYS A 144 -11.16 -15.26 2.95
N ASN A 145 -11.71 -16.45 2.74
CA ASN A 145 -13.16 -16.65 2.70
C ASN A 145 -13.84 -16.43 4.05
N ASP A 146 -13.14 -16.75 5.15
CA ASP A 146 -13.65 -16.59 6.51
C ASP A 146 -13.27 -15.24 7.13
N ALA A 147 -12.54 -14.40 6.41
CA ALA A 147 -11.99 -13.14 6.91
C ALA A 147 -12.97 -11.97 6.89
N GLU A 148 -14.13 -12.11 6.25
CA GLU A 148 -15.04 -10.99 5.95
C GLU A 148 -14.25 -9.81 5.35
N THR A 149 -14.13 -8.69 6.07
CA THR A 149 -13.39 -7.49 5.64
C THR A 149 -12.02 -7.35 6.32
N LEU A 150 -11.55 -8.36 7.07
CA LEU A 150 -10.31 -8.27 7.86
C LEU A 150 -9.09 -8.00 6.97
N TYR A 151 -9.04 -8.60 5.78
CA TYR A 151 -7.94 -8.41 4.82
C TYR A 151 -8.16 -7.27 3.83
N ASP A 152 -9.27 -6.52 3.93
CA ASP A 152 -9.41 -5.22 3.25
C ASP A 152 -8.50 -4.17 3.89
N ASP A 153 -8.05 -4.42 5.12
CA ASP A 153 -7.02 -3.63 5.79
C ASP A 153 -5.62 -4.06 5.35
N GLN A 154 -4.92 -3.16 4.66
CA GLN A 154 -3.58 -3.39 4.16
C GLN A 154 -2.56 -3.65 5.28
N ASP A 155 -2.80 -3.17 6.51
CA ASP A 155 -1.91 -3.46 7.63
C ASP A 155 -1.94 -4.95 8.00
N ASN A 156 -3.14 -5.55 7.95
CA ASN A 156 -3.33 -6.98 8.22
C ASN A 156 -2.67 -7.84 7.13
N VAL A 157 -2.80 -7.44 5.86
CA VAL A 157 -2.10 -8.11 4.75
C VAL A 157 -0.58 -7.97 4.89
N SER A 158 -0.10 -6.80 5.31
CA SER A 158 1.33 -6.54 5.49
C SER A 158 1.94 -7.37 6.62
N PHE A 159 1.19 -7.54 7.71
CA PHE A 159 1.56 -8.46 8.78
C PHE A 159 1.68 -9.91 8.27
N VAL A 160 0.70 -10.37 7.49
CA VAL A 160 0.73 -11.73 6.92
C VAL A 160 1.91 -11.91 5.95
N ALA A 161 2.21 -10.90 5.12
CA ALA A 161 3.36 -10.90 4.23
C ALA A 161 4.68 -11.00 5.00
N LEU A 162 4.88 -10.19 6.05
CA LEU A 162 6.10 -10.22 6.88
C LEU A 162 6.38 -11.64 7.42
N TYR A 163 5.34 -12.30 7.92
CA TYR A 163 5.43 -13.63 8.51
C TYR A 163 5.13 -14.78 7.53
N ASN A 164 5.22 -14.55 6.21
CA ASN A 164 4.95 -15.56 5.18
C ASN A 164 5.49 -16.96 5.58
N PRO A 165 4.62 -17.98 5.70
CA PRO A 165 4.95 -19.25 6.35
C PRO A 165 5.89 -20.13 5.52
N SER A 166 6.13 -19.79 4.25
CA SER A 166 6.90 -20.65 3.36
C SER A 166 8.35 -20.74 3.80
N SER A 167 8.89 -21.95 3.86
CA SER A 167 10.29 -22.21 4.24
C SER A 167 11.30 -21.76 3.18
N ASN A 168 10.84 -21.51 1.96
CA ASN A 168 11.62 -20.96 0.86
C ASN A 168 11.15 -19.56 0.45
N ALA A 169 10.46 -18.82 1.34
CA ALA A 169 9.94 -17.51 1.01
C ALA A 169 11.06 -16.57 0.51
N THR A 170 10.75 -15.77 -0.51
CA THR A 170 11.59 -14.68 -1.00
C THR A 170 10.89 -13.34 -0.71
N ALA A 171 11.68 -12.25 -0.69
CA ALA A 171 11.12 -10.92 -0.60
C ALA A 171 11.88 -9.93 -1.50
N ASP A 172 11.13 -9.10 -2.22
CA ASP A 172 11.65 -7.95 -2.94
C ASP A 172 11.03 -6.67 -2.36
N CYS A 173 11.80 -6.00 -1.50
CA CYS A 173 11.41 -4.81 -0.76
C CYS A 173 12.00 -3.55 -1.38
N ARG A 174 11.18 -2.73 -2.02
CA ARG A 174 11.62 -1.54 -2.75
C ARG A 174 10.93 -0.29 -2.24
N VAL A 175 11.67 0.80 -2.23
CA VAL A 175 11.08 2.13 -2.10
C VAL A 175 10.39 2.48 -3.41
N VAL A 176 9.10 2.81 -3.32
CA VAL A 176 8.33 3.40 -4.41
C VAL A 176 8.36 4.91 -4.26
N THR A 177 8.69 5.62 -5.32
CA THR A 177 8.55 7.08 -5.40
C THR A 177 7.49 7.43 -6.42
N CYS A 178 6.43 8.10 -5.97
CA CYS A 178 5.41 8.70 -6.81
C CYS A 178 5.69 10.19 -6.99
N THR A 179 5.51 10.70 -8.20
CA THR A 179 5.59 12.12 -8.52
C THR A 179 4.29 12.55 -9.16
N GLN A 180 3.70 13.64 -8.66
CA GLN A 180 2.56 14.32 -9.25
C GLN A 180 3.04 15.63 -9.88
N THR A 181 2.71 15.84 -11.16
CA THR A 181 2.96 17.10 -11.87
C THR A 181 1.63 17.73 -12.27
N ASN A 182 1.48 19.03 -12.00
CA ASN A 182 0.33 19.81 -12.43
C ASN A 182 0.76 20.74 -13.55
N THR A 183 0.16 20.60 -14.73
CA THR A 183 0.39 21.50 -15.86
C THR A 183 -0.79 22.42 -16.03
N SER A 184 -0.55 23.74 -15.97
CA SER A 184 -1.57 24.76 -16.24
C SER A 184 -1.35 25.34 -17.63
N THR A 185 -2.36 25.27 -18.49
CA THR A 185 -2.29 25.84 -19.84
C THR A 185 -2.58 27.35 -19.81
N ALA A 186 -1.67 28.14 -19.25
CA ALA A 186 -1.67 29.59 -19.44
C ALA A 186 -0.97 29.91 -20.79
N GLY A 187 -1.67 30.59 -21.71
CA GLY A 187 -1.17 30.91 -23.05
C GLY A 187 0.14 31.72 -23.04
N PRO A 188 0.89 31.71 -24.17
CA PRO A 188 2.26 32.22 -24.18
C PRO A 188 2.27 33.75 -24.12
N VAL A 189 2.78 34.32 -23.04
CA VAL A 189 3.31 35.69 -23.03
C VAL A 189 4.70 35.68 -22.42
N GLY A 190 5.70 35.78 -23.30
CA GLY A 190 6.93 36.53 -23.05
C GLY A 190 7.91 35.99 -22.01
N ALA A 191 8.84 35.17 -22.49
CA ALA A 191 10.22 34.97 -22.04
C ALA A 191 10.68 35.65 -20.73
N THR A 192 10.99 34.82 -19.74
CA THR A 192 12.30 34.81 -19.07
C THR A 192 12.64 33.37 -18.70
N THR A 193 13.84 32.93 -19.10
CA THR A 193 14.50 31.73 -18.59
C THR A 193 14.64 31.86 -17.07
N ASP A 194 13.82 31.12 -16.34
CA ASP A 194 14.07 30.79 -14.94
C ASP A 194 13.80 29.29 -14.78
N GLU A 195 14.85 28.54 -14.49
CA GLU A 195 14.75 27.20 -13.93
C GLU A 195 14.04 27.32 -12.58
N GLY A 196 12.73 27.04 -12.53
CA GLY A 196 12.04 26.91 -11.25
C GLY A 196 10.56 27.30 -11.28
N SER A 197 9.69 26.30 -11.43
CA SER A 197 8.64 25.97 -10.45
C SER A 197 7.56 25.08 -11.10
N GLU A 198 7.94 23.88 -11.53
CA GLU A 198 7.00 22.75 -11.42
C GLU A 198 6.88 22.45 -9.93
N THR A 199 5.73 22.72 -9.30
CA THR A 199 5.48 22.30 -7.91
C THR A 199 5.18 20.81 -7.88
N ALA A 200 6.17 19.98 -8.24
CA ALA A 200 6.03 18.54 -8.25
C ALA A 200 5.88 18.02 -6.81
N LYS A 201 4.73 17.41 -6.50
CA LYS A 201 4.52 16.75 -5.21
C LYS A 201 5.10 15.35 -5.28
N ARG A 202 5.65 14.86 -4.16
CA ARG A 202 6.20 13.51 -4.05
C ARG A 202 5.58 12.75 -2.91
N GLY A 203 5.36 11.47 -3.15
CA GLY A 203 4.87 10.50 -2.18
C GLY A 203 5.78 9.28 -2.19
N TYR A 204 5.99 8.69 -1.03
CA TYR A 204 6.94 7.59 -0.84
C TYR A 204 6.27 6.43 -0.12
N ALA A 205 6.67 5.21 -0.46
CA ALA A 205 6.27 4.01 0.26
C ALA A 205 7.38 2.97 0.26
N LEU A 206 7.43 2.12 1.30
CA LEU A 206 8.10 0.83 1.20
C LEU A 206 7.06 -0.20 0.78
N LEU A 207 7.34 -0.90 -0.32
CA LEU A 207 6.53 -2.01 -0.81
C LEU A 207 7.40 -3.27 -0.86
N CYS A 208 6.96 -4.33 -0.19
CA CYS A 208 7.62 -5.63 -0.19
C CYS A 208 6.71 -6.68 -0.80
N LYS A 209 7.10 -7.25 -1.93
CA LYS A 209 6.46 -8.45 -2.48
C LYS A 209 7.09 -9.69 -1.85
N THR A 210 6.30 -10.55 -1.24
CA THR A 210 6.75 -11.86 -0.74
C THR A 210 6.20 -12.99 -1.61
N MET A 211 7.07 -13.96 -1.91
CA MET A 211 6.75 -15.11 -2.76
C MET A 211 7.17 -16.42 -2.09
N PRO A 212 6.43 -17.54 -2.28
CA PRO A 212 5.09 -17.59 -2.89
C PRO A 212 4.08 -16.78 -2.07
N ALA A 213 2.85 -16.59 -2.57
CA ALA A 213 1.81 -15.92 -1.80
C ALA A 213 1.63 -16.59 -0.43
N ALA A 214 1.59 -15.80 0.64
CA ALA A 214 1.39 -16.29 2.01
C ALA A 214 0.01 -16.95 2.18
N PHE A 215 -0.97 -16.49 1.41
CA PHE A 215 -2.26 -17.16 1.25
C PHE A 215 -2.15 -18.23 0.16
N ALA A 216 -1.93 -19.48 0.57
CA ALA A 216 -1.83 -20.60 -0.37
C ALA A 216 -3.14 -20.83 -1.17
N SER A 217 -4.29 -20.55 -0.56
CA SER A 217 -5.61 -20.52 -1.20
C SER A 217 -6.56 -19.62 -0.40
N ASP A 218 -7.72 -19.30 -0.98
CA ASP A 218 -8.73 -18.48 -0.30
C ASP A 218 -9.42 -19.21 0.86
N THR A 219 -9.31 -20.53 0.92
CA THR A 219 -9.95 -21.41 1.92
C THR A 219 -9.01 -21.86 3.04
N SER A 220 -7.72 -21.53 2.96
CA SER A 220 -6.72 -21.96 3.94
C SER A 220 -6.27 -20.77 4.77
N ALA A 221 -6.17 -20.95 6.09
CA ALA A 221 -5.52 -19.97 6.95
C ALA A 221 -4.05 -19.77 6.51
N PRO A 222 -3.50 -18.55 6.60
CA PRO A 222 -2.11 -18.28 6.20
C PRO A 222 -1.10 -18.93 7.15
N PHE A 223 -1.49 -19.31 8.36
CA PHE A 223 -0.60 -19.92 9.35
C PHE A 223 -1.21 -21.19 9.94
N THR A 224 -0.37 -22.11 10.38
CA THR A 224 -0.77 -23.15 11.34
C THR A 224 -0.85 -22.56 12.75
N GLN A 225 -1.53 -23.26 13.66
CA GLN A 225 -1.58 -22.86 15.07
C GLN A 225 -0.17 -22.75 15.68
N GLU A 226 0.71 -23.71 15.39
CA GLU A 226 2.08 -23.72 15.90
C GLU A 226 2.89 -22.49 15.40
N GLN A 227 2.76 -22.15 14.11
CA GLN A 227 3.40 -20.96 13.55
C GLN A 227 2.86 -19.69 14.21
N TRP A 228 1.54 -19.60 14.37
CA TRP A 228 0.89 -18.47 15.01
C TRP A 228 1.34 -18.28 16.46
N ASP A 229 1.41 -19.35 17.24
CA ASP A 229 1.86 -19.30 18.64
C ASP A 229 3.30 -18.78 18.73
N LYS A 230 4.20 -19.22 17.84
CA LYS A 230 5.58 -18.72 17.76
C LYS A 230 5.64 -17.23 17.37
N ILE A 231 4.83 -16.80 16.41
CA ILE A 231 4.72 -15.38 16.02
C ILE A 231 4.28 -14.55 17.22
N ILE A 232 3.21 -14.93 17.92
CA ILE A 232 2.72 -14.21 19.10
C ILE A 232 3.75 -14.19 20.24
N SER A 233 4.45 -15.31 20.47
CA SER A 233 5.53 -15.38 21.46
C SER A 233 6.63 -14.36 21.16
N SER A 234 7.03 -14.26 19.88
CA SER A 234 8.06 -13.30 19.41
C SER A 234 7.65 -11.83 19.59
N LEU A 235 6.34 -11.55 19.53
CA LEU A 235 5.78 -10.19 19.61
C LEU A 235 5.56 -9.73 21.05
N THR A 236 5.17 -10.65 21.93
CA THR A 236 4.82 -10.36 23.32
C THR A 236 6.01 -10.50 24.28
N GLY A 237 7.17 -10.96 23.78
CA GLY A 237 8.33 -11.23 24.63
C GLY A 237 8.10 -12.38 25.61
N SER A 238 7.11 -13.23 25.33
CA SER A 238 6.90 -14.45 26.09
C SER A 238 8.08 -15.35 25.78
N ALA A 239 9.03 -15.45 26.71
CA ALA A 239 10.07 -16.45 26.65
C ALA A 239 9.36 -17.80 26.51
N SER A 240 9.60 -18.50 25.39
CA SER A 240 9.23 -19.89 25.24
C SER A 240 9.60 -20.57 26.55
N ILE A 241 8.61 -21.08 27.26
CA ILE A 241 8.86 -21.92 28.44
C ILE A 241 9.75 -23.02 27.88
N GLU A 242 11.03 -22.99 28.25
CA GLU A 242 11.98 -24.04 27.94
C GLU A 242 11.28 -25.33 28.36
N ALA A 243 10.90 -26.14 27.36
CA ALA A 243 10.36 -27.46 27.64
C ALA A 243 11.36 -28.12 28.59
N PRO A 244 10.94 -28.63 29.77
CA PRO A 244 11.89 -29.17 30.72
C PRO A 244 12.66 -30.27 30.02
N SER A 245 13.95 -30.01 29.77
CA SER A 245 14.94 -31.01 29.43
C SER A 245 14.78 -32.10 30.48
N LEU A 246 14.27 -33.26 30.05
CA LEU A 246 14.20 -34.44 30.90
C LEU A 246 15.65 -34.83 31.20
N ILE A 247 16.19 -34.29 32.30
CA ILE A 247 17.45 -34.74 32.87
C ILE A 247 17.22 -36.19 33.31
N ALA A 248 17.69 -37.13 32.48
CA ALA A 248 17.76 -38.53 32.83
C ALA A 248 18.73 -38.70 34.01
N LEU A 249 18.19 -38.83 35.22
CA LEU A 249 18.93 -39.21 36.42
C LEU A 249 19.40 -40.66 36.27
N ALA A 250 20.69 -40.85 35.99
CA ALA A 250 21.34 -42.14 36.07
C ALA A 250 21.51 -42.55 37.55
N ILE A 251 20.73 -43.55 37.99
CA ILE A 251 20.88 -44.16 39.31
C ILE A 251 22.10 -45.11 39.25
N VAL A 252 23.20 -44.73 39.92
CA VAL A 252 24.33 -45.63 40.15
C VAL A 252 24.08 -46.40 41.44
N THR A 253 23.74 -47.69 41.33
CA THR A 253 23.68 -48.61 42.47
C THR A 253 25.09 -49.09 42.82
N PHE A 254 25.64 -48.62 43.93
CA PHE A 254 26.82 -49.23 44.54
C PHE A 254 26.39 -50.42 45.40
N GLY A 255 26.72 -51.63 44.94
CA GLY A 255 26.60 -52.85 45.73
C GLY A 255 27.72 -52.89 46.79
N ILE A 256 27.34 -52.77 48.06
CA ILE A 256 28.20 -53.09 49.19
C ILE A 256 27.91 -54.55 49.55
N THR A 257 28.89 -55.43 49.38
CA THR A 257 28.95 -56.69 50.13
C THR A 257 30.30 -56.77 50.81
N THR A 258 30.25 -56.56 52.11
CA THR A 258 31.30 -56.79 53.10
C THR A 258 31.32 -58.25 53.54
N LEU A 259 32.56 -58.73 53.80
CA LEU A 259 32.98 -59.96 54.49
C LEU A 259 32.81 -61.30 53.76
#